data_AF-A0A958CZU4-F1
#
_entry.id   AF-A0A958CZU4-F1
#
_cell.length_a   1.000
_cell.length_b   1.000
_cell.length_c   1.000
_cell.angle_alpha   90.00
_cell.angle_beta   90.00
_cell.angle_gamma   90.00
#
_symmetry.space_group_name_H-M   'P 1'
#
loop_
_entity.id
_entity.type
_entity.pdbx_description
1 polymer ?
#
loop_
_entity_poly.entity_id
_entity_poly.type
_entity_poly.pdbx_seq_one_letter_code
_entity_poly.pdbx_strand_id
1 'polypeptide(L)'
;MVSAPQVGQIIRLRSWHGVVLDVFTNEDGKTLLRVQTVRNVFRRLNPEFIEFDLAPDAIEAASLQDLEAEVANYEAALQQSIQDLFGHVRSKRETAGMWKQLV
;
A
#
# COMPACT_ATOMS: atom_id res chain seq x y z
N MET A 1 -1.99 -15.87 24.36
CA MET A 1 -2.40 -14.48 24.17
C MET A 1 -1.47 -13.86 23.15
N VAL A 2 -2.01 -13.32 22.06
CA VAL A 2 -1.21 -12.55 21.09
C VAL A 2 -0.92 -11.20 21.72
N SER A 3 0.35 -10.82 21.83
CA SER A 3 0.74 -9.50 22.34
C SER A 3 0.43 -8.43 21.29
N ALA A 4 -0.06 -7.28 21.73
CA ALA A 4 -0.25 -6.12 20.85
C ALA A 4 1.08 -5.76 20.15
N PRO A 5 1.04 -5.41 18.85
CA PRO A 5 2.21 -4.92 18.12
C PRO A 5 2.81 -3.68 18.77
N GLN A 6 4.13 -3.52 18.63
CA GLN A 6 4.87 -2.36 19.15
C GLN A 6 5.12 -1.31 18.07
N VAL A 7 5.39 -0.07 18.48
CA VAL A 7 5.82 1.00 17.56
C VAL A 7 7.08 0.57 16.80
N GLY A 8 7.10 0.82 15.50
CA GLY A 8 8.16 0.41 14.58
C GLY A 8 8.04 -1.03 14.08
N GLN A 9 7.12 -1.83 14.63
CA GLN A 9 6.90 -3.19 14.15
C GLN A 9 6.24 -3.19 12.77
N ILE A 10 6.72 -4.09 11.91
CA ILE A 10 6.12 -4.38 10.61
C ILE A 10 5.04 -5.44 10.82
N ILE A 11 3.86 -5.15 10.32
CA ILE A 11 2.70 -6.02 10.41
C ILE A 11 2.10 -6.26 9.02
N ARG A 12 1.47 -7.41 8.86
CA ARG A 12 0.56 -7.72 7.76
C ARG A 12 -0.86 -7.57 8.26
N LEU A 13 -1.60 -6.63 7.67
CA LEU A 13 -3.03 -6.45 7.86
C LEU A 13 -3.76 -7.00 6.64
N ARG A 14 -4.37 -8.18 6.78
CA ARG A 14 -4.96 -8.92 5.65
C ARG A 14 -3.92 -9.13 4.53
N SER A 15 -3.99 -8.37 3.43
CA SER A 15 -3.11 -8.52 2.27
C SER A 15 -2.10 -7.38 2.11
N TRP A 16 -2.00 -6.48 3.09
CA TRP A 16 -1.13 -5.29 3.01
C TRP A 16 -0.15 -5.27 4.16
N HIS A 17 1.08 -4.90 3.87
CA HIS A 17 2.10 -4.64 4.87
C HIS A 17 2.09 -3.16 5.29
N GLY A 18 2.40 -2.95 6.57
CA GLY A 18 2.50 -1.62 7.14
C GLY A 18 3.35 -1.58 8.40
N VAL A 19 3.66 -0.37 8.83
CA VAL A 19 4.43 -0.10 10.04
C VAL A 19 3.52 0.52 11.09
N VAL A 20 3.59 0.00 12.32
CA VAL A 20 2.93 0.58 13.48
C VAL A 20 3.65 1.88 13.86
N LEU A 21 2.96 2.99 13.75
CA LEU A 21 3.49 4.32 14.09
C LEU A 21 3.25 4.68 15.55
N ASP A 22 2.08 4.33 16.08
CA ASP A 22 1.68 4.61 17.47
C ASP A 22 0.75 3.51 17.98
N VAL A 23 0.71 3.35 19.31
CA VAL A 23 -0.19 2.43 20.03
C VAL A 23 -0.90 3.24 21.11
N PHE A 24 -2.24 3.18 21.13
CA PHE A 24 -3.08 3.89 22.07
C PHE A 24 -3.97 2.90 22.84
N THR A 25 -4.43 3.34 24.00
CA THR A 25 -5.51 2.69 24.73
C THR A 25 -6.70 3.65 24.78
N ASN A 26 -7.87 3.21 24.36
CA ASN A 26 -9.08 4.04 24.43
C ASN A 26 -9.69 4.04 25.85
N GLU A 27 -10.77 4.81 26.05
CA GLU A 27 -11.47 4.90 27.34
C GLU A 27 -12.05 3.56 27.82
N ASP A 28 -12.35 2.65 26.90
CA ASP A 28 -12.84 1.29 27.18
C ASP A 28 -11.70 0.29 27.47
N GLY A 29 -10.44 0.74 27.48
CA GLY A 29 -9.28 -0.13 27.70
C GLY A 29 -8.81 -0.93 26.48
N LYS A 30 -9.36 -0.66 25.29
CA LYS A 30 -9.00 -1.32 24.03
C LYS A 30 -7.78 -0.71 23.38
N THR A 31 -6.99 -1.54 22.73
CA THR A 31 -5.78 -1.19 22.01
C THR A 31 -6.11 -0.72 20.60
N LEU A 32 -5.73 0.51 20.28
CA LEU A 32 -5.80 1.11 18.95
C LEU A 32 -4.39 1.27 18.39
N LEU A 33 -4.17 0.78 17.17
CA LEU A 33 -2.92 0.92 16.44
C LEU A 33 -3.08 2.01 15.39
N ARG A 34 -2.11 2.91 15.27
CA ARG A 34 -1.99 3.78 14.10
C ARG A 34 -0.95 3.19 13.17
N VAL A 35 -1.36 2.83 11.95
CA VAL A 35 -0.54 2.06 11.01
C VAL A 35 -0.45 2.77 9.68
N GLN A 36 0.77 2.92 9.17
CA GLN A 36 0.99 3.37 7.80
C GLN A 36 1.26 2.17 6.90
N THR A 37 0.34 1.87 5.99
CA THR A 37 0.49 0.79 5.01
C THR A 37 1.18 1.29 3.74
N VAL A 38 1.87 0.38 3.04
CA VAL A 38 2.48 0.66 1.72
C VAL A 38 1.42 1.20 0.76
N ARG A 39 0.26 0.53 0.70
CA ARG A 39 -0.90 0.98 -0.07
C ARG A 39 -1.25 2.45 0.17
N ASN A 40 -1.30 2.88 1.43
CA ASN A 40 -1.68 4.25 1.76
C ASN A 40 -0.60 5.25 1.37
N VAL A 41 0.69 4.90 1.50
CA VAL A 41 1.80 5.73 1.00
C VAL A 41 1.65 5.98 -0.49
N PHE A 42 1.47 4.92 -1.29
CA PHE A 42 1.30 5.03 -2.73
C PHE A 42 0.04 5.81 -3.14
N ARG A 43 -1.04 5.70 -2.36
CA ARG A 43 -2.29 6.46 -2.57
C ARG A 43 -2.27 7.87 -1.97
N ARG A 44 -1.19 8.28 -1.31
CA ARG A 44 -1.08 9.55 -0.56
C ARG A 44 -2.19 9.72 0.48
N LEU A 45 -2.55 8.63 1.15
CA LEU A 45 -3.52 8.60 2.23
C LEU A 45 -2.82 8.64 3.58
N ASN A 46 -3.52 9.18 4.57
CA ASN A 46 -3.06 9.20 5.95
C ASN A 46 -2.90 7.78 6.54
N PRO A 47 -2.16 7.63 7.65
CA PRO A 47 -2.18 6.41 8.44
C PRO A 47 -3.61 6.02 8.86
N GLU A 48 -3.86 4.72 8.94
CA GLU A 48 -5.13 4.15 9.39
C GLU A 48 -5.08 3.85 10.89
N PHE A 49 -6.23 3.97 11.57
CA PHE A 49 -6.40 3.52 12.95
C PHE A 49 -7.12 2.18 12.95
N ILE A 50 -6.56 1.19 13.66
CA ILE A 50 -7.06 -0.18 13.71
C ILE A 50 -7.26 -0.57 15.17
N GLU A 51 -8.46 -1.04 15.51
CA GLU A 51 -8.74 -1.63 16.82
C GLU A 51 -8.24 -3.07 16.84
N PHE A 52 -7.16 -3.33 17.57
CA PHE A 52 -6.49 -4.62 17.61
C PHE A 52 -7.40 -5.70 18.22
N ASP A 53 -8.16 -5.34 19.25
CA ASP A 53 -8.99 -6.29 20.01
C ASP A 53 -10.21 -6.81 19.24
N LEU A 54 -10.64 -6.15 18.15
CA LEU A 54 -11.78 -6.63 17.35
C LEU A 54 -11.43 -7.83 16.48
N ALA A 55 -10.18 -7.91 16.01
CA ALA A 55 -9.73 -8.94 15.10
C ALA A 55 -8.21 -9.17 15.24
N PRO A 56 -7.74 -9.70 16.38
CA PRO A 56 -6.31 -9.89 16.63
C PRO A 56 -5.67 -10.82 15.59
N ASP A 57 -6.41 -11.82 15.10
CA ASP A 57 -5.95 -12.76 14.07
C ASP A 57 -5.85 -12.14 12.66
N ALA A 58 -6.37 -10.92 12.46
CA ALA A 58 -6.24 -10.21 11.19
C ALA A 58 -4.91 -9.45 11.06
N ILE A 59 -4.12 -9.40 12.14
CA ILE A 59 -2.84 -8.73 12.23
C ILE A 59 -1.76 -9.77 12.54
N GLU A 60 -0.85 -9.92 11.62
CA GLU A 60 0.28 -10.83 11.76
C GLU A 60 1.59 -10.06 11.75
N ALA A 61 2.61 -10.58 12.44
CA ALA A 61 3.95 -10.03 12.31
C ALA A 61 4.48 -10.30 10.89
N ALA A 62 5.17 -9.33 10.31
CA ALA A 62 5.82 -9.46 9.01
C ALA A 62 7.26 -8.96 9.09
N SER A 63 8.07 -9.38 8.13
CA SER A 63 9.48 -9.02 8.06
C SER A 63 9.71 -7.75 7.24
N LEU A 64 10.91 -7.17 7.38
CA LEU A 64 11.35 -6.08 6.50
C LEU A 64 11.35 -6.51 5.03
N GLN A 65 11.75 -7.76 4.77
CA GLN A 65 11.79 -8.31 3.42
C GLN A 65 10.38 -8.37 2.79
N ASP A 66 9.35 -8.69 3.57
CA ASP A 66 7.96 -8.70 3.07
C ASP A 66 7.49 -7.29 2.69
N LEU A 67 7.84 -6.29 3.52
CA LEU A 67 7.52 -4.89 3.27
C LEU A 67 8.24 -4.38 2.01
N GLU A 68 9.54 -4.67 1.88
CA GLU A 68 10.35 -4.31 0.71
C GLU A 68 9.82 -4.97 -0.57
N ALA A 69 9.41 -6.24 -0.50
CA ALA A 69 8.80 -6.94 -1.62
C ALA A 69 7.49 -6.28 -2.06
N GLU A 70 6.63 -5.86 -1.12
CA GLU A 70 5.41 -5.14 -1.47
C GLU A 70 5.71 -3.77 -2.10
N VAL A 71 6.67 -3.02 -1.57
CA VAL A 71 7.09 -1.73 -2.16
C VAL A 71 7.58 -1.92 -3.59
N ALA A 72 8.46 -2.89 -3.82
CA ALA A 72 8.98 -3.19 -5.16
C ALA A 72 7.87 -3.56 -6.15
N ASN A 73 6.86 -4.32 -5.71
CA ASN A 73 5.70 -4.65 -6.53
C ASN A 73 4.89 -3.40 -6.93
N TYR A 74 4.68 -2.46 -6.00
CA TYR A 74 4.00 -1.20 -6.32
C TYR A 74 4.82 -0.31 -7.26
N GLU A 75 6.13 -0.22 -7.08
CA GLU A 75 7.01 0.54 -7.98
C GLU A 75 7.00 -0.03 -9.40
N ALA A 76 7.10 -1.36 -9.53
CA ALA A 76 7.01 -2.03 -10.82
C ALA A 76 5.65 -1.78 -11.51
N ALA A 77 4.55 -1.90 -10.76
CA ALA A 77 3.21 -1.63 -11.27
C ALA A 77 3.03 -0.16 -11.71
N LEU A 78 3.58 0.79 -10.95
CA LEU A 78 3.56 2.21 -11.29
C LEU A 78 4.36 2.48 -12.56
N GLN A 79 5.57 1.93 -12.66
CA GLN A 79 6.42 2.07 -13.86
C GLN A 79 5.73 1.51 -15.11
N GLN A 80 5.13 0.32 -15.01
CA GLN A 80 4.37 -0.28 -16.11
C GLN A 80 3.20 0.62 -16.52
N SER A 81 2.42 1.11 -15.55
CA SER A 81 1.28 1.99 -15.82
C SER A 81 1.68 3.29 -16.54
N ILE A 82 2.85 3.85 -16.19
CA ILE A 82 3.41 5.03 -16.85
C ILE A 82 3.82 4.69 -18.29
N GLN A 83 4.48 3.55 -18.51
CA GLN A 83 4.86 3.10 -19.84
C GLN A 83 3.62 2.91 -20.74
N ASP A 84 2.57 2.29 -20.21
CA ASP A 84 1.32 2.06 -20.92
C ASP A 84 0.66 3.39 -21.32
N LEU A 85 0.64 4.37 -20.41
CA LEU A 85 0.09 5.70 -20.68
C LEU A 85 0.81 6.38 -21.86
N PHE A 86 2.14 6.33 -21.90
CA PHE A 86 2.90 6.88 -23.02
C PHE A 86 2.75 6.06 -24.30
N GLY A 87 2.67 4.73 -24.19
CA GLY A 87 2.40 3.82 -25.30
C GLY A 87 1.09 4.16 -26.01
N HIS A 88 0.02 4.39 -25.24
CA HIS A 88 -1.29 4.80 -25.79
C HIS A 88 -1.27 6.14 -26.51
N VAL A 89 -0.51 7.12 -26.01
CA VAL A 89 -0.37 8.43 -26.68
C VAL A 89 0.40 8.30 -28.00
N ARG A 90 1.50 7.52 -28.01
CA ARG A 90 2.32 7.31 -29.21
C ARG A 90 1.56 6.57 -30.30
N SER A 91 0.90 5.46 -29.95
CA SER A 91 0.08 4.67 -30.87
C SER A 91 -1.00 5.54 -31.55
N LYS A 92 -1.70 6.41 -30.80
CA LYS A 92 -2.68 7.34 -31.37
C LYS A 92 -2.07 8.34 -32.37
N ARG A 93 -0.85 8.83 -32.11
CA ARG A 93 -0.16 9.78 -33.01
C ARG A 93 0.27 9.12 -34.32
N GLU A 94 0.77 7.89 -34.26
CA GLU A 94 1.14 7.11 -35.44
C GLU A 94 -0.06 6.82 -36.33
N THR A 95 -1.19 6.41 -35.73
CA THR A 95 -2.44 6.22 -36.47
C THR A 95 -2.91 7.52 -37.11
N ALA A 96 -2.92 8.65 -36.39
CA ALA A 96 -3.34 9.95 -36.93
C ALA A 96 -2.41 10.50 -38.04
N GLY A 97 -1.11 10.21 -37.97
CA GLY A 97 -0.13 10.55 -39.01
C GLY A 97 -0.32 9.74 -40.29
N MET A 98 -0.66 8.46 -40.17
CA MET A 98 -0.98 7.59 -41.31
C MET A 98 -2.18 8.10 -42.12
N TRP A 99 -3.24 8.56 -41.45
CA TRP A 99 -4.42 9.11 -42.13
C TRP A 99 -4.15 10.43 -42.86
N LYS A 100 -3.17 11.24 -42.42
CA LYS A 100 -2.80 12.50 -43.10
C LYS A 100 -1.96 12.31 -44.37
N GLN A 101 -1.32 11.16 -44.55
CA GLN A 101 -0.52 10.87 -45.75
C GLN A 101 -1.35 10.20 -46.86
N LEU A 102 -2.58 9.77 -46.55
CA LEU A 102 -3.48 9.07 -47.47
C LEU A 102 -4.61 9.97 -48.02
N VAL A 103 -4.58 11.27 -47.74
CA VAL A 103 -5.55 12.28 -48.23
C VAL A 103 -4.84 13.36 -49.01
#